data_AF-A0A969HET1-F1
#
_entry.id   AF-A0A969HET1-F1
#
_cell.length_a   1.000
_cell.length_b   1.000
_cell.length_c   1.000
_cell.angle_alpha   90.00
_cell.angle_beta   90.00
_cell.angle_gamma   90.00
#
_symmetry.space_group_name_H-M   'P 1'
#
loop_
_entity.id
_entity.type
_entity.pdbx_description
1 polymer ?
#
loop_
_entity_poly.entity_id
_entity_poly.type
_entity_poly.pdbx_seq_one_letter_code
_entity_poly.pdbx_strand_id
1 'polypeptide(L)'
;MVLRSLKKYEADLQIANARELEKFRADLQLAGFEYDTRFAYLHKRRGEVIDEVYKKIDKTMRLFGASARLGRFNFDSPPEAQQQEARNTFWELFEYYFQNRLYLDLDLCTQIEQFFSAVFAIETNLGTASSLALFLVAHDPNTMNQHAQFVEEARQHIINDLPPIRDLIETKMRTILGINHERNVSNR
;
A
#
# COMPACT_ATOMS: atom_id res chain seq x y z
N MET A 1 63.05 -34.68 24.13
CA MET A 1 62.22 -34.88 22.90
C MET A 1 60.79 -34.38 23.09
N VAL A 2 60.12 -34.72 24.20
CA VAL A 2 58.71 -34.34 24.53
C VAL A 2 58.41 -32.83 24.55
N LEU A 3 59.32 -32.01 25.08
CA LEU A 3 59.13 -30.56 25.18
C LEU A 3 59.05 -29.86 23.81
N ARG A 4 59.74 -30.42 22.79
CA ARG A 4 59.74 -29.87 21.44
C ARG A 4 58.46 -30.22 20.68
N SER A 5 57.92 -31.42 20.87
CA SER A 5 56.64 -31.82 20.29
C SER A 5 55.47 -31.03 20.90
N LEU A 6 55.54 -30.72 22.20
CA LEU A 6 54.50 -29.96 22.90
C LEU A 6 54.42 -28.51 22.40
N LYS A 7 55.57 -27.84 22.25
CA LYS A 7 55.63 -26.48 21.65
C LYS A 7 55.14 -26.45 20.21
N LYS A 8 55.44 -27.49 19.42
CA LYS A 8 54.96 -27.60 18.04
C LYS A 8 53.44 -27.74 18.01
N TYR A 9 52.90 -28.62 18.83
CA TYR A 9 51.45 -28.82 18.93
C TYR A 9 50.71 -27.55 19.36
N GLU A 10 51.24 -26.81 20.33
CA GLU A 10 50.67 -25.53 20.77
C GLU A 10 50.66 -24.50 19.63
N ALA A 11 51.77 -24.37 18.89
CA ALA A 11 51.85 -23.47 17.74
C ALA A 11 50.87 -23.87 16.63
N ASP A 12 50.77 -25.18 16.33
CA ASP A 12 49.83 -25.71 15.34
C ASP A 12 48.38 -25.41 15.75
N LEU A 13 48.04 -25.55 17.05
CA LEU A 13 46.72 -25.23 17.59
C LEU A 13 46.39 -23.73 17.49
N GLN A 14 47.35 -22.86 17.80
CA GLN A 14 47.16 -21.41 17.68
C GLN A 14 46.94 -20.99 16.23
N ILE A 15 47.69 -21.56 15.28
CA ILE A 15 47.49 -21.31 13.84
C ILE A 15 46.13 -21.81 13.38
N ALA A 16 45.71 -23.01 13.82
CA ALA A 16 44.40 -23.55 13.50
C ALA A 16 43.27 -22.66 14.04
N ASN A 17 43.35 -22.24 15.31
CA ASN A 17 42.36 -21.37 15.93
C ASN A 17 42.32 -19.99 15.25
N ALA A 18 43.48 -19.37 14.95
CA ALA A 18 43.52 -18.10 14.23
C ALA A 18 42.85 -18.20 12.85
N ARG A 19 43.10 -19.29 12.12
CA ARG A 19 42.45 -19.55 10.82
C ARG A 19 40.95 -19.74 10.94
N GLU A 20 40.48 -20.50 11.94
CA GLU A 20 39.05 -20.67 12.19
C GLU A 20 38.39 -19.34 12.56
N LEU A 21 39.02 -18.54 13.42
CA LEU A 21 38.52 -17.25 13.83
C LEU A 21 38.44 -16.27 12.65
N GLU A 22 39.45 -16.25 11.77
CA GLU A 22 39.40 -15.46 10.53
C GLU A 22 38.27 -15.92 9.60
N LYS A 23 38.08 -17.24 9.44
CA LYS A 23 36.95 -17.78 8.67
C LYS A 23 35.61 -17.34 9.26
N PHE A 24 35.41 -17.52 10.57
CA PHE A 24 34.19 -17.10 11.24
C PHE A 24 33.92 -15.60 11.09
N ARG A 25 34.95 -14.75 11.16
CA ARG A 25 34.81 -13.31 10.91
C ARG A 25 34.40 -13.01 9.47
N ALA A 26 35.01 -13.68 8.50
CA ALA A 26 34.67 -13.53 7.09
C ALA A 26 33.22 -13.98 6.81
N ASP A 27 32.81 -15.11 7.39
CA ASP A 27 31.46 -15.65 7.26
C ASP A 27 30.42 -14.70 7.87
N LEU A 28 30.70 -14.12 9.05
CA LEU A 28 29.83 -13.11 9.68
C LEU A 28 29.72 -11.83 8.85
N GLN A 29 30.83 -11.36 8.27
CA GLN A 29 30.83 -10.20 7.39
C GLN A 29 30.01 -10.45 6.12
N LEU A 30 30.17 -11.63 5.53
CA LEU A 30 29.40 -12.04 4.35
C LEU A 30 27.91 -12.12 4.66
N ALA A 31 27.54 -12.80 5.75
CA ALA A 31 26.15 -12.89 6.19
C ALA A 31 25.54 -11.51 6.50
N GLY A 32 26.33 -10.61 7.10
CA GLY A 32 25.93 -9.21 7.33
C GLY A 32 25.66 -8.48 6.02
N PHE A 33 26.55 -8.59 5.04
CA PHE A 33 26.38 -7.97 3.73
C PHE A 33 25.16 -8.50 2.96
N GLU A 34 24.92 -9.81 3.01
CA GLU A 34 23.73 -10.43 2.42
C GLU A 34 22.44 -9.91 3.06
N TYR A 35 22.42 -9.82 4.38
CA TYR A 35 21.31 -9.26 5.13
C TYR A 35 21.04 -7.81 4.73
N ASP A 36 22.07 -6.96 4.74
CA ASP A 36 21.95 -5.53 4.40
C ASP A 36 21.45 -5.34 2.97
N THR A 37 21.97 -6.13 2.03
CA THR A 37 21.54 -6.09 0.62
C THR A 37 20.08 -6.48 0.47
N ARG A 38 19.66 -7.58 1.10
CA ARG A 38 18.27 -8.04 1.08
C ARG A 38 17.34 -7.05 1.76
N PHE A 39 17.75 -6.50 2.89
CA PHE A 39 17.01 -5.51 3.65
C PHE A 39 16.81 -4.23 2.83
N ALA A 40 17.87 -3.69 2.24
CA ALA A 40 17.80 -2.51 1.38
C ALA A 40 16.86 -2.73 0.18
N TYR A 41 16.94 -3.89 -0.47
CA TYR A 41 16.03 -4.24 -1.58
C TYR A 41 14.56 -4.28 -1.14
N LEU A 42 14.26 -4.95 -0.03
CA LEU A 42 12.89 -5.04 0.50
C LEU A 42 12.36 -3.67 0.92
N HIS A 43 13.17 -2.84 1.57
CA HIS A 43 12.79 -1.49 1.94
C HIS A 43 12.52 -0.60 0.74
N LYS A 44 13.35 -0.68 -0.31
CA LYS A 44 13.12 0.03 -1.57
C LYS A 44 11.80 -0.41 -2.19
N ARG A 45 11.58 -1.72 -2.34
CA ARG A 45 10.35 -2.27 -2.92
C ARG A 45 9.10 -1.84 -2.15
N ARG A 46 9.19 -1.85 -0.83
CA ARG A 46 8.12 -1.36 0.06
C ARG A 46 7.83 0.12 -0.17
N GLY A 47 8.86 0.96 -0.30
CA GLY A 47 8.70 2.38 -0.63
C GLY A 47 7.99 2.60 -1.96
N GLU A 48 8.37 1.86 -3.00
CA GLU A 48 7.73 1.91 -4.33
C GLU A 48 6.24 1.53 -4.26
N VAL A 49 5.90 0.46 -3.54
CA VAL A 49 4.50 0.04 -3.39
C VAL A 49 3.67 1.10 -2.65
N ILE A 50 4.20 1.68 -1.58
CA ILE A 50 3.50 2.72 -0.81
C ILE A 50 3.26 3.96 -1.67
N ASP A 51 4.26 4.39 -2.44
CA ASP A 51 4.15 5.52 -3.37
C ASP A 51 3.08 5.29 -4.45
N GLU A 52 3.03 4.10 -5.05
CA GLU A 52 2.03 3.77 -6.06
C GLU A 52 0.61 3.66 -5.48
N VAL A 53 0.45 3.09 -4.28
CA VAL A 53 -0.84 3.10 -3.57
C VAL A 53 -1.29 4.54 -3.31
N TYR A 54 -0.39 5.40 -2.83
CA TYR A 54 -0.67 6.81 -2.60
C TYR A 54 -1.15 7.53 -3.87
N LYS A 55 -0.43 7.38 -5.00
CA LYS A 55 -0.82 7.97 -6.28
C LYS A 55 -2.19 7.50 -6.76
N LYS A 56 -2.49 6.22 -6.60
CA LYS A 56 -3.79 5.63 -7.00
C LYS A 56 -4.93 6.11 -6.12
N ILE A 57 -4.69 6.28 -4.81
CA ILE A 57 -5.66 6.91 -3.89
C ILE A 57 -5.93 8.36 -4.33
N ASP A 58 -4.89 9.17 -4.52
CA ASP A 58 -5.04 10.57 -4.93
C ASP A 58 -5.78 10.70 -6.28
N LYS A 59 -5.41 9.88 -7.27
CA LYS A 59 -6.07 9.85 -8.57
C LYS A 59 -7.55 9.49 -8.44
N THR A 60 -7.88 8.46 -7.65
CA THR A 60 -9.27 8.07 -7.36
C THR A 60 -10.03 9.25 -6.74
N MET A 61 -9.50 9.85 -5.68
CA MET A 61 -10.13 10.98 -4.99
C MET A 61 -10.37 12.17 -5.95
N ARG A 62 -9.39 12.51 -6.80
CA ARG A 62 -9.50 13.61 -7.75
C ARG A 62 -10.60 13.39 -8.78
N LEU A 63 -10.69 12.19 -9.36
CA LEU A 63 -11.70 11.87 -10.37
C LEU A 63 -13.12 11.86 -9.79
N PHE A 64 -13.30 11.25 -8.61
CA PHE A 64 -14.59 11.25 -7.91
C PHE A 64 -14.97 12.62 -7.31
N GLY A 65 -13.97 13.45 -6.97
CA GLY A 65 -14.18 14.83 -6.56
C GLY A 65 -14.56 15.75 -7.72
N ALA A 66 -13.98 15.53 -8.91
CA ALA A 66 -14.27 16.31 -10.11
C ALA A 66 -15.69 16.04 -10.62
N SER A 67 -16.14 14.78 -10.61
CA SER A 67 -17.50 14.41 -10.99
C SER A 67 -18.56 15.08 -10.09
N ALA A 68 -18.26 15.27 -8.80
CA ALA A 68 -19.14 15.95 -7.84
C ALA A 68 -19.32 17.45 -8.12
N ARG A 69 -18.30 18.12 -8.67
CA ARG A 69 -18.35 19.57 -8.96
C ARG A 69 -19.16 19.86 -10.22
N LEU A 70 -19.11 18.97 -11.21
CA LEU A 70 -19.82 19.15 -12.49
C LEU A 70 -21.34 19.04 -12.31
N GLY A 71 -21.83 18.06 -11.53
CA GLY A 71 -23.25 17.90 -11.25
C GLY A 71 -23.87 18.99 -10.37
N ARG A 72 -23.08 19.92 -9.80
CA ARG A 72 -23.57 21.06 -9.01
C ARG A 72 -23.74 22.35 -9.82
N PHE A 73 -23.04 22.49 -10.94
CA PHE A 73 -23.08 23.71 -11.77
C PHE A 73 -23.89 23.53 -13.04
N ASN A 74 -23.93 22.33 -13.59
CA ASN A 74 -24.84 21.95 -14.65
C ASN A 74 -25.78 20.88 -14.11
N PHE A 75 -27.08 21.01 -14.35
CA PHE A 75 -28.08 19.96 -14.07
C PHE A 75 -27.88 18.70 -14.94
N ASP A 76 -26.74 18.58 -15.62
CA ASP A 76 -26.36 17.43 -16.43
C ASP A 76 -25.42 16.54 -15.63
N SER A 77 -25.74 15.24 -15.61
CA SER A 77 -24.86 14.19 -15.08
C SER A 77 -23.46 14.30 -15.69
N PRO A 78 -22.39 13.96 -14.94
CA PRO A 78 -21.04 13.92 -15.49
C PRO A 78 -21.01 13.05 -16.75
N PRO A 79 -20.24 13.44 -17.80
CA PRO A 79 -20.12 12.64 -19.01
C PRO A 79 -19.81 11.17 -18.68
N GLU A 80 -20.47 10.25 -19.35
CA GLU A 80 -20.32 8.80 -19.12
C GLU A 80 -18.85 8.35 -19.12
N ALA A 81 -18.03 8.93 -20.00
CA ALA A 81 -16.60 8.70 -20.07
C ALA A 81 -15.85 9.02 -18.75
N GLN A 82 -16.21 10.11 -18.07
CA GLN A 82 -15.58 10.47 -16.79
C GLN A 82 -16.00 9.52 -15.67
N GLN A 83 -17.27 9.08 -15.66
CA GLN A 83 -17.73 8.09 -14.69
C GLN A 83 -17.02 6.75 -14.91
N GLN A 84 -16.85 6.33 -16.17
CA GLN A 84 -16.12 5.13 -16.51
C GLN A 84 -14.64 5.23 -16.11
N GLU A 85 -13.99 6.37 -16.34
CA GLU A 85 -12.60 6.61 -15.93
C GLU A 85 -12.43 6.53 -14.40
N ALA A 86 -13.37 7.10 -13.65
CA ALA A 86 -13.39 7.03 -12.19
C ALA A 86 -13.52 5.58 -11.71
N ARG A 87 -14.46 4.81 -12.29
CA ARG A 87 -14.62 3.36 -12.01
C ARG A 87 -13.35 2.57 -12.32
N ASN A 88 -12.75 2.79 -13.49
CA ASN A 88 -11.53 2.10 -13.89
C ASN A 88 -10.39 2.39 -12.89
N THR A 89 -10.24 3.65 -12.47
CA THR A 89 -9.20 4.04 -11.52
C THR A 89 -9.41 3.42 -10.13
N PHE A 90 -10.66 3.28 -9.68
CA PHE A 90 -10.99 2.56 -8.45
C PHE A 90 -10.58 1.08 -8.54
N TRP A 91 -10.90 0.40 -9.64
CA TRP A 91 -10.49 -0.99 -9.87
C TRP A 91 -8.97 -1.14 -9.96
N GLU A 92 -8.27 -0.22 -10.64
CA GLU A 92 -6.81 -0.19 -10.68
C GLU A 92 -6.18 -0.04 -9.28
N LEU A 93 -6.81 0.71 -8.37
CA LEU A 93 -6.39 0.84 -6.98
C LEU A 93 -6.61 -0.48 -6.22
N PHE A 94 -7.81 -1.06 -6.34
CA PHE A 94 -8.17 -2.33 -5.72
C PHE A 94 -7.21 -3.45 -6.13
N GLU A 95 -7.04 -3.69 -7.43
CA GLU A 95 -6.18 -4.75 -7.94
C GLU A 95 -4.73 -4.56 -7.48
N TYR A 96 -4.20 -3.34 -7.59
CA TYR A 96 -2.83 -3.05 -7.20
C TYR A 96 -2.61 -3.28 -5.70
N TYR A 97 -3.56 -2.86 -4.86
CA TYR A 97 -3.51 -3.09 -3.41
C TYR A 97 -3.45 -4.59 -3.10
N PHE A 98 -4.38 -5.39 -3.61
CA PHE A 98 -4.44 -6.82 -3.29
C PHE A 98 -3.21 -7.58 -3.80
N GLN A 99 -2.66 -7.22 -4.95
CA GLN A 99 -1.43 -7.82 -5.48
C GLN A 99 -0.19 -7.48 -4.64
N ASN A 100 -0.17 -6.33 -3.97
CA ASN A 100 1.02 -5.82 -3.28
C ASN A 100 0.85 -5.69 -1.75
N ARG A 101 -0.26 -6.19 -1.18
CA ARG A 101 -0.60 -6.07 0.26
C ARG A 101 0.55 -6.50 1.19
N LEU A 102 1.32 -7.52 0.82
CA LEU A 102 2.46 -8.02 1.63
C LEU A 102 3.50 -6.93 1.96
N TYR A 103 3.61 -5.90 1.13
CA TYR A 103 4.56 -4.81 1.32
C TYR A 103 4.03 -3.66 2.19
N LEU A 104 2.78 -3.73 2.63
CA LEU A 104 2.13 -2.68 3.41
C LEU A 104 2.06 -3.04 4.90
N ASP A 105 1.97 -2.02 5.76
CA ASP A 105 1.74 -2.22 7.19
C ASP A 105 0.34 -2.79 7.43
N LEU A 106 0.22 -3.65 8.44
CA LEU A 106 -1.05 -4.27 8.81
C LEU A 106 -2.15 -3.23 9.10
N ASP A 107 -1.82 -2.18 9.86
CA ASP A 107 -2.78 -1.11 10.18
C ASP A 107 -3.30 -0.39 8.94
N LEU A 108 -2.43 -0.18 7.94
CA LEU A 108 -2.80 0.45 6.67
C LEU A 108 -3.68 -0.51 5.84
N CYS A 109 -3.32 -1.80 5.82
CA CYS A 109 -4.12 -2.82 5.16
C CYS A 109 -5.54 -2.87 5.75
N THR A 110 -5.67 -2.84 7.06
CA THR A 110 -6.96 -2.84 7.75
C THR A 110 -7.83 -1.65 7.35
N GLN A 111 -7.27 -0.43 7.28
CA GLN A 111 -8.04 0.75 6.88
C GLN A 111 -8.44 0.71 5.40
N ILE A 112 -7.54 0.28 4.51
CA ILE A 112 -7.86 0.13 3.09
C ILE A 112 -8.93 -0.95 2.87
N GLU A 113 -8.85 -2.07 3.59
CA GLU A 113 -9.84 -3.15 3.52
C GLU A 113 -11.20 -2.74 4.07
N GLN A 114 -11.23 -1.95 5.15
CA GLN A 114 -12.46 -1.37 5.68
C GLN A 114 -13.10 -0.44 4.65
N PHE A 115 -12.30 0.42 4.00
CA PHE A 115 -12.78 1.27 2.92
C PHE A 115 -13.37 0.45 1.76
N PHE A 116 -12.65 -0.54 1.24
CA PHE A 116 -13.16 -1.38 0.16
C PHE A 116 -14.42 -2.14 0.57
N SER A 117 -14.43 -2.69 1.79
CA SER A 117 -15.60 -3.40 2.32
C SER A 117 -16.81 -2.47 2.43
N ALA A 118 -16.61 -1.22 2.85
CA ALA A 118 -17.67 -0.21 2.89
C ALA A 118 -18.22 0.07 1.49
N VAL A 119 -17.36 0.27 0.48
CA VAL A 119 -17.80 0.51 -0.91
C VAL A 119 -18.51 -0.71 -1.51
N PHE A 120 -17.97 -1.92 -1.34
CA PHE A 120 -18.59 -3.15 -1.87
C PHE A 120 -19.85 -3.58 -1.12
N ALA A 121 -20.01 -3.20 0.14
CA ALA A 121 -21.27 -3.42 0.88
C ALA A 121 -22.44 -2.70 0.18
N ILE A 122 -22.18 -1.54 -0.43
CA ILE A 122 -23.19 -0.79 -1.18
C ILE A 122 -23.56 -1.57 -2.47
N GLU A 123 -22.58 -2.16 -3.16
CA GLU A 123 -22.84 -2.97 -4.38
C GLU A 123 -23.59 -4.27 -4.05
N THR A 124 -23.22 -4.95 -2.97
CA THR A 124 -23.81 -6.23 -2.58
C THR A 124 -25.21 -6.10 -1.98
N ASN A 125 -25.52 -4.99 -1.31
CA ASN A 125 -26.89 -4.66 -0.87
C ASN A 125 -27.85 -4.40 -2.04
N LEU A 126 -27.33 -4.12 -3.25
CA LEU A 126 -28.10 -4.06 -4.49
C LEU A 126 -28.47 -5.45 -5.02
N GLY A 127 -27.91 -6.51 -4.45
CA GLY A 127 -28.19 -7.90 -4.76
C GLY A 127 -27.55 -8.38 -6.07
N THR A 128 -27.66 -9.68 -6.26
CA THR A 128 -27.45 -10.57 -7.42
C THR A 128 -28.07 -10.12 -8.76
N ALA A 129 -28.19 -8.82 -8.97
CA ALA A 129 -28.89 -8.12 -10.01
C ALA A 129 -27.93 -7.41 -11.00
N SER A 130 -26.61 -7.34 -10.77
CA SER A 130 -25.75 -6.53 -11.64
C SER A 130 -25.45 -7.12 -13.03
N SER A 131 -25.75 -8.39 -13.32
CA SER A 131 -25.70 -8.90 -14.70
C SER A 131 -27.10 -9.03 -15.32
N LEU A 132 -28.07 -9.52 -14.53
CA LEU A 132 -29.42 -9.83 -15.01
C LEU A 132 -30.40 -8.66 -14.81
N ALA A 133 -30.25 -7.87 -13.74
CA ALA A 133 -30.96 -6.61 -13.62
C ALA A 133 -30.35 -5.55 -14.51
N LEU A 134 -29.03 -5.40 -14.71
CA LEU A 134 -28.51 -4.46 -15.74
C LEU A 134 -29.09 -4.72 -17.14
N PHE A 135 -29.41 -5.99 -17.47
CA PHE A 135 -30.13 -6.38 -18.68
C PHE A 135 -31.63 -6.00 -18.66
N LEU A 136 -32.27 -5.95 -17.49
CA LEU A 136 -33.68 -5.55 -17.29
C LEU A 136 -33.87 -4.05 -16.92
N VAL A 137 -32.80 -3.37 -16.48
CA VAL A 137 -32.71 -2.01 -15.91
C VAL A 137 -32.90 -0.94 -16.98
N ALA A 138 -32.69 -1.28 -18.25
CA ALA A 138 -32.79 -0.32 -19.35
C ALA A 138 -34.20 0.30 -19.49
N HIS A 139 -35.25 -0.21 -18.81
CA HIS A 139 -36.65 0.17 -19.06
C HIS A 139 -37.48 0.58 -17.81
N ASP A 140 -36.91 0.71 -16.61
CA ASP A 140 -37.65 1.19 -15.41
C ASP A 140 -37.02 2.46 -14.77
N PRO A 141 -37.74 3.60 -14.76
CA PRO A 141 -37.31 4.85 -14.12
C PRO A 141 -37.00 4.75 -12.63
N ASN A 142 -37.63 3.83 -11.89
CA ASN A 142 -37.35 3.66 -10.45
C ASN A 142 -35.94 3.13 -10.20
N THR A 143 -35.44 2.31 -11.12
CA THR A 143 -34.12 1.67 -11.02
C THR A 143 -32.97 2.63 -11.39
N MET A 144 -33.24 3.64 -12.24
CA MET A 144 -32.28 4.72 -12.52
C MET A 144 -32.04 5.62 -11.30
N ASN A 145 -33.09 5.93 -10.52
CA ASN A 145 -32.95 6.72 -9.29
C ASN A 145 -32.17 5.96 -8.21
N GLN A 146 -32.38 4.65 -8.10
CA GLN A 146 -31.60 3.79 -7.19
C GLN A 146 -30.13 3.72 -7.58
N HIS A 147 -29.82 3.64 -8.88
CA HIS A 147 -28.45 3.67 -9.38
C HIS A 147 -27.75 5.00 -9.07
N ALA A 148 -28.43 6.13 -9.25
CA ALA A 148 -27.89 7.45 -8.92
C ALA A 148 -27.60 7.61 -7.42
N GLN A 149 -28.51 7.12 -6.55
CA GLN A 149 -28.29 7.10 -5.10
C GLN A 149 -27.09 6.25 -4.70
N PHE A 150 -26.92 5.07 -5.30
CA PHE A 150 -25.75 4.20 -5.09
C PHE A 150 -24.44 4.91 -5.46
N VAL A 151 -24.38 5.52 -6.64
CA VAL A 151 -23.18 6.23 -7.12
C VAL A 151 -22.83 7.36 -6.16
N GLU A 152 -23.84 8.06 -5.65
CA GLU A 152 -23.68 9.11 -4.66
C GLU A 152 -23.18 8.57 -3.31
N GLU A 153 -23.72 7.46 -2.80
CA GLU A 153 -23.27 6.82 -1.56
C GLU A 153 -21.81 6.31 -1.64
N ALA A 154 -21.47 5.61 -2.73
CA ALA A 154 -20.10 5.15 -2.97
C ALA A 154 -19.13 6.35 -3.07
N ARG A 155 -19.57 7.45 -3.70
CA ARG A 155 -18.80 8.69 -3.78
C ARG A 155 -18.57 9.32 -2.40
N GLN A 156 -19.55 9.28 -1.50
CA GLN A 156 -19.41 9.80 -0.14
C GLN A 156 -18.33 9.02 0.64
N HIS A 157 -18.33 7.69 0.55
CA HIS A 157 -17.27 6.87 1.13
C HIS A 157 -15.89 7.21 0.57
N ILE A 158 -15.78 7.39 -0.75
CA ILE A 158 -14.52 7.79 -1.38
C ILE A 158 -14.02 9.14 -0.87
N ILE A 159 -14.90 10.11 -0.65
CA ILE A 159 -14.51 11.46 -0.21
C ILE A 159 -14.21 11.52 1.28
N ASN A 160 -14.86 10.69 2.09
CA ASN A 160 -14.73 10.73 3.54
C ASN A 160 -13.63 9.79 4.05
N ASP A 161 -13.49 8.62 3.45
CA ASP A 161 -12.66 7.53 4.00
C ASP A 161 -11.26 7.46 3.37
N LEU A 162 -11.10 7.85 2.08
CA LEU A 162 -9.76 7.87 1.45
C LEU A 162 -8.83 8.97 1.96
N PRO A 163 -9.25 10.22 2.26
CA PRO A 163 -8.33 11.23 2.76
C PRO A 163 -7.60 10.82 4.04
N PRO A 164 -8.27 10.26 5.08
CA PRO A 164 -7.58 9.75 6.26
C PRO A 164 -6.51 8.68 5.94
N ILE A 165 -6.82 7.77 5.01
CA ILE A 165 -5.88 6.72 4.57
C ILE A 165 -4.67 7.34 3.85
N ARG A 166 -4.92 8.30 2.95
CA ARG A 166 -3.86 9.05 2.27
C ARG A 166 -2.96 9.79 3.26
N ASP A 167 -3.54 10.49 4.22
CA ASP A 167 -2.82 11.29 5.20
C ASP A 167 -1.98 10.40 6.15
N LEU A 168 -2.47 9.20 6.45
CA LEU A 168 -1.71 8.17 7.16
C LEU A 168 -0.48 7.72 6.36
N ILE A 169 -0.65 7.47 5.06
CA ILE A 169 0.46 7.12 4.17
C ILE A 169 1.49 8.26 4.14
N GLU A 170 1.05 9.51 3.97
CA GLU A 170 1.95 10.67 4.00
C GLU A 170 2.73 10.75 5.31
N THR A 171 2.05 10.55 6.45
CA THR A 171 2.67 10.63 7.77
C THR A 171 3.75 9.56 7.93
N LYS A 172 3.47 8.33 7.49
CA LYS A 172 4.45 7.23 7.49
C LYS A 172 5.63 7.54 6.57
N MET A 173 5.37 8.02 5.35
CA MET A 173 6.43 8.37 4.39
C MET A 173 7.31 9.52 4.88
N ARG A 174 6.72 10.58 5.43
CA ARG A 174 7.48 11.70 6.04
C ARG A 174 8.34 11.25 7.22
N THR A 175 7.89 10.24 7.95
CA THR A 175 8.67 9.63 9.04
C THR A 175 9.86 8.85 8.50
N ILE A 176 9.67 8.04 7.45
CA ILE A 176 10.75 7.31 6.77
C ILE A 176 11.78 8.29 6.15
N LEU A 177 11.31 9.41 5.59
CA LEU A 177 12.16 10.45 5.02
C LEU A 177 12.84 11.34 6.07
N GLY A 178 12.59 11.12 7.38
CA GLY A 178 13.18 11.91 8.45
C GLY A 178 12.60 13.32 8.65
N ILE A 179 11.62 13.74 7.84
CA ILE A 179 11.03 15.09 7.87
C ILE A 179 10.34 15.37 9.22
N ASN A 180 9.77 14.36 9.86
CA ASN A 180 9.07 14.51 11.15
C ASN A 180 10.01 14.46 12.38
N HIS A 181 11.30 14.15 12.22
CA HIS A 181 12.25 14.07 13.34
C HIS A 181 12.83 15.44 13.74
N GLU A 182 12.88 16.41 12.81
CA GLU A 182 13.52 17.72 13.05
C GLU A 182 12.72 18.66 13.96
N ARG A 183 11.41 18.46 14.12
CA ARG A 183 10.56 19.31 14.98
C ARG A 183 10.81 19.12 16.48
N ASN A 184 11.43 18.02 16.92
CA ASN A 184 11.63 17.73 18.34
C ASN A 184 13.04 18.07 18.87
N VAL A 185 13.99 18.45 18.00
CA VAL A 185 15.37 18.77 18.41
C VAL A 185 15.58 20.27 18.65
N SER A 186 14.67 21.13 18.17
CA SER A 186 14.77 22.60 18.33
C SER A 186 14.17 23.14 19.65
N ASN A 187 13.75 22.26 20.57
CA ASN A 187 13.17 22.62 21.87
C ASN A 187 13.93 22.02 23.07
N ARG A 188 15.24 21.77 22.92
CA ARG A 188 16.13 21.43 24.04
C ARG A 188 17.27 22.43 24.17
#